data_AF-A0A924G5L1-F1
#
_entry.id   AF-A0A924G5L1-F1
#
_cell.length_a   1.000
_cell.length_b   1.000
_cell.length_c   1.000
_cell.angle_alpha   90.00
_cell.angle_beta   90.00
_cell.angle_gamma   90.00
#
_symmetry.space_group_name_H-M   'P 1'
#
loop_
_entity.id
_entity.type
_entity.pdbx_description
1 polymer ?
#
loop_
_entity_poly.entity_id
_entity_poly.type
_entity_poly.pdbx_seq_one_letter_code
_entity_poly.pdbx_strand_id
1 'polypeptide(L)'
;MVPSIRKAYNENFTQEKYNVFLADLNSKYPDALQFRIAETPVFVDRDFKNKILSACESIVDVITGYNFKTLTSHAIPANVRVPNENEHTHFIAFDFGICENEQGELEPQLIEMQGFPTLFA
;
A
#
# COMPACT_ATOMS: atom_id res chain seq x y z
N MET A 1 0.99 11.24 -11.29
CA MET A 1 1.73 10.21 -12.07
C MET A 1 2.64 10.93 -13.08
N VAL A 2 3.83 10.41 -13.39
CA VAL A 2 4.81 11.09 -14.27
C VAL A 2 4.81 10.50 -15.70
N PRO A 3 4.12 11.11 -16.69
CA PRO A 3 3.96 10.49 -18.02
C PRO A 3 5.25 10.49 -18.84
N SER A 4 6.08 11.53 -18.70
CA SER A 4 7.35 11.67 -19.43
C SER A 4 8.33 10.56 -19.09
N ILE A 5 8.47 10.23 -17.81
CA ILE A 5 9.34 9.13 -17.34
C ILE A 5 8.79 7.78 -17.81
N ARG A 6 7.47 7.56 -17.70
CA ARG A 6 6.83 6.35 -18.21
C ARG A 6 7.08 6.17 -19.71
N LYS A 7 6.91 7.24 -20.50
CA LYS A 7 7.16 7.22 -21.94
C LYS A 7 8.62 6.85 -22.22
N ALA A 8 9.57 7.54 -21.60
CA ALA A 8 10.99 7.26 -21.78
C ALA A 8 11.37 5.82 -21.38
N TYR A 9 10.81 5.31 -20.28
CA TYR A 9 11.02 3.92 -19.87
C TYR A 9 10.48 2.94 -20.91
N ASN A 10 9.24 3.15 -21.37
CA ASN A 10 8.59 2.28 -22.36
C ASN A 10 9.29 2.31 -23.72
N GLU A 11 9.80 3.45 -24.16
CA GLU A 11 10.58 3.57 -25.40
C GLU A 11 11.92 2.80 -25.33
N ASN A 12 12.45 2.61 -24.13
CA ASN A 12 13.70 1.87 -23.88
C ASN A 12 13.46 0.44 -23.38
N PHE A 13 12.20 0.03 -23.28
CA PHE A 13 11.81 -1.31 -22.87
C PHE A 13 12.20 -2.32 -23.95
N THR A 14 12.69 -3.46 -23.51
CA THR A 14 12.96 -4.62 -24.37
C THR A 14 12.64 -5.87 -23.58
N GLN A 15 12.12 -6.90 -24.25
CA GLN A 15 11.85 -8.20 -23.61
C GLN A 15 13.10 -8.78 -22.93
N GLU A 16 14.29 -8.58 -23.52
CA GLU A 16 15.56 -9.04 -22.96
C GLU A 16 15.86 -8.42 -21.58
N LYS A 17 15.80 -7.08 -21.46
CA LYS A 17 15.97 -6.39 -20.16
C LYS A 17 14.96 -6.85 -19.11
N TYR A 18 13.71 -7.08 -19.50
CA TYR A 18 12.69 -7.57 -18.58
C TYR A 18 12.98 -9.01 -18.12
N ASN A 19 13.40 -9.90 -19.03
CA ASN A 19 13.79 -11.25 -18.67
C ASN A 19 15.02 -11.28 -17.73
N VAL A 20 16.00 -10.39 -17.96
CA VAL A 20 17.15 -10.22 -17.05
C VAL A 20 16.69 -9.77 -15.67
N PHE A 21 15.77 -8.81 -15.59
CA PHE A 21 15.19 -8.36 -14.33
C PHE A 21 14.44 -9.49 -13.59
N LEU A 22 13.61 -10.27 -14.28
CA LEU A 22 12.94 -11.43 -13.70
C LEU A 22 13.94 -12.49 -13.20
N ALA A 23 15.01 -12.74 -13.96
CA ALA A 23 16.05 -13.68 -13.58
C ALA A 23 16.82 -13.21 -12.32
N ASP A 24 17.13 -11.90 -12.20
CA ASP A 24 17.75 -11.35 -10.99
C ASP A 24 16.86 -11.54 -9.76
N LEU A 25 15.57 -11.21 -9.87
CA LEU A 25 14.62 -11.41 -8.77
C LEU A 25 14.50 -12.89 -8.38
N ASN A 26 14.36 -13.78 -9.37
CA ASN A 26 14.26 -15.22 -9.12
C ASN A 26 15.56 -15.81 -8.57
N SER A 27 16.73 -15.25 -8.89
CA SER A 27 18.01 -15.75 -8.37
C SER A 27 18.14 -15.60 -6.85
N LYS A 28 17.49 -14.59 -6.27
CA LYS A 28 17.49 -14.32 -4.82
C LYS A 28 16.50 -15.22 -4.09
N TYR A 29 15.39 -15.56 -4.75
CA TYR A 29 14.33 -16.41 -4.20
C TYR A 29 13.81 -17.36 -5.28
N PRO A 30 14.53 -18.46 -5.56
CA PRO A 30 14.16 -19.40 -6.61
C PRO A 30 12.74 -19.93 -6.41
N ASP A 31 11.92 -19.83 -7.47
CA ASP A 31 10.54 -20.31 -7.53
C ASP A 31 9.56 -19.64 -6.54
N ALA A 32 10.00 -18.60 -5.83
CA ALA A 32 9.18 -17.88 -4.85
C ALA A 32 8.21 -16.87 -5.49
N LEU A 33 8.51 -16.41 -6.71
CA LEU A 33 7.70 -15.41 -7.40
C LEU A 33 6.48 -16.06 -8.05
N GLN A 34 5.43 -16.25 -7.26
CA GLN A 34 4.15 -16.79 -7.74
C GLN A 34 3.24 -15.73 -8.39
N PHE A 35 3.66 -14.46 -8.37
CA PHE A 35 2.91 -13.34 -8.91
C PHE A 35 3.61 -12.71 -10.12
N ARG A 36 2.81 -12.08 -10.98
CA ARG A 36 3.32 -11.37 -12.16
C ARG A 36 3.94 -10.04 -11.74
N ILE A 37 5.12 -9.77 -12.26
CA ILE A 37 5.75 -8.45 -12.13
C ILE A 37 5.33 -7.61 -13.32
N ALA A 38 5.01 -6.33 -13.10
CA ALA A 38 4.69 -5.43 -14.20
C ALA A 38 5.94 -5.12 -15.03
N GLU A 39 5.80 -5.10 -16.35
CA GLU A 39 6.86 -4.74 -17.29
C GLU A 39 7.29 -3.28 -17.14
N THR A 40 6.34 -2.42 -16.74
CA THR A 40 6.54 -0.98 -16.53
C THR A 40 6.14 -0.56 -15.12
N PRO A 41 7.02 0.14 -14.38
CA PRO A 41 6.70 0.68 -13.08
C PRO A 41 5.56 1.72 -13.07
N VAL A 42 4.98 1.91 -11.89
CA VAL A 42 4.13 3.06 -11.57
C VAL A 42 5.04 4.22 -11.15
N PHE A 43 5.06 5.30 -11.93
CA PHE A 43 5.87 6.48 -11.64
C PHE A 43 5.03 7.53 -10.91
N VAL A 44 5.15 7.54 -9.59
CA VAL A 44 4.45 8.47 -8.70
C VAL A 44 5.27 9.76 -8.56
N ASP A 45 4.65 10.92 -8.77
CA ASP A 45 5.29 12.22 -8.53
C ASP A 45 5.35 12.53 -7.02
N ARG A 46 6.10 13.58 -6.68
CA ARG A 46 6.28 13.98 -5.28
C ARG A 46 4.98 14.41 -4.62
N ASP A 47 4.11 15.08 -5.36
CA ASP A 47 2.88 15.65 -4.83
C ASP A 47 1.91 14.53 -4.44
N PHE A 48 1.68 13.57 -5.33
CA PHE A 48 0.84 12.41 -5.04
C PHE A 48 1.44 11.51 -3.96
N LYS A 49 2.76 11.31 -3.95
CA LYS A 49 3.45 10.61 -2.84
C LYS A 49 3.13 11.29 -1.51
N ASN A 50 3.23 12.62 -1.45
CA ASN A 50 2.97 13.38 -0.22
C ASN A 50 1.49 13.30 0.18
N LYS A 51 0.55 13.27 -0.77
CA LYS A 51 -0.89 13.02 -0.48
C LYS A 51 -1.08 11.66 0.21
N ILE A 52 -0.46 10.59 -0.31
CA ILE A 52 -0.54 9.25 0.31
C ILE A 52 0.05 9.27 1.72
N LEU A 53 1.28 9.79 1.88
CA LEU A 53 1.93 9.84 3.19
C LEU A 53 1.13 10.65 4.20
N SER A 54 0.60 11.81 3.81
CA SER A 54 -0.24 12.64 4.67
C SER A 54 -1.51 11.91 5.11
N ALA A 55 -2.13 11.13 4.22
CA ALA A 55 -3.30 10.33 4.56
C ALA A 55 -2.94 9.24 5.59
N CYS A 56 -1.82 8.54 5.39
CA CYS A 56 -1.31 7.55 6.35
C CYS A 56 -1.06 8.17 7.73
N GLU A 57 -0.30 9.26 7.80
CA GLU A 57 0.01 9.92 9.08
C GLU A 57 -1.26 10.40 9.79
N SER A 58 -2.22 10.97 9.05
CA SER A 58 -3.50 11.42 9.63
C SER A 58 -4.28 10.27 10.26
N ILE A 59 -4.25 9.07 9.65
CA ILE A 59 -4.91 7.88 10.20
C ILE A 59 -4.13 7.35 11.41
N VAL A 60 -2.80 7.31 11.33
CA VAL A 60 -1.92 6.85 12.41
C VAL A 60 -2.08 7.73 13.66
N ASP A 61 -2.16 9.05 13.49
CA ASP A 61 -2.40 10.00 14.59
C ASP A 61 -3.70 9.68 15.34
N VAL A 62 -4.76 9.30 14.62
CA VAL A 62 -6.05 8.91 15.23
C VAL A 62 -5.93 7.57 15.96
N ILE A 63 -5.31 6.57 15.34
CA ILE A 63 -5.21 5.20 15.90
C ILE A 63 -4.30 5.15 17.14
N THR A 64 -3.25 5.97 17.15
CA THR A 64 -2.29 6.03 18.27
C THR A 64 -2.71 6.99 19.38
N GLY A 65 -3.82 7.71 19.21
CA GLY A 65 -4.39 8.59 20.21
C GLY A 65 -4.77 7.84 21.50
N TYR A 66 -4.51 8.47 22.66
CA TYR A 66 -4.73 7.87 23.98
C TYR A 66 -6.17 7.40 24.23
N ASN A 67 -7.15 8.00 23.55
CA ASN A 67 -8.58 7.69 23.70
C ASN A 67 -9.11 6.78 22.59
N PHE A 68 -8.28 6.32 21.64
CA PHE A 68 -8.72 5.55 20.48
C PHE A 68 -9.52 4.30 20.88
N LYS A 69 -9.01 3.50 21.81
CA LYS A 69 -9.72 2.30 22.31
C LYS A 69 -11.08 2.63 22.92
N THR A 70 -11.21 3.77 23.61
CA THR A 70 -12.51 4.22 24.16
C THR A 70 -13.48 4.63 23.04
N LEU A 71 -12.98 5.32 22.01
CA LEU A 71 -13.79 5.71 20.85
C LEU A 71 -14.30 4.49 20.07
N THR A 72 -13.48 3.45 19.96
CA THR A 72 -13.78 2.27 19.12
C THR A 72 -14.38 1.09 19.89
N SER A 73 -14.42 1.11 21.23
CA SER A 73 -14.85 -0.05 22.04
C SER A 73 -16.25 -0.57 21.72
N HIS A 74 -17.12 0.30 21.19
CA HIS A 74 -18.50 -0.02 20.83
C HIS A 74 -18.65 -0.55 19.39
N ALA A 75 -17.61 -0.41 18.56
CA ALA A 75 -17.62 -0.89 17.18
C ALA A 75 -17.41 -2.42 17.09
N ILE A 76 -16.87 -3.04 18.15
CA ILE A 76 -16.60 -4.48 18.21
C ILE A 76 -17.76 -5.21 18.91
N PRO A 77 -18.50 -6.10 18.21
CA PRO A 77 -19.56 -6.90 18.83
C PRO A 77 -19.04 -7.74 19.99
N ALA A 78 -19.83 -7.84 21.07
CA ALA A 78 -19.40 -8.50 22.30
C ALA A 78 -18.99 -9.97 22.10
N ASN A 79 -19.61 -10.67 21.14
CA ASN A 79 -19.36 -12.08 20.85
C ASN A 79 -18.06 -12.35 20.05
N VAL A 80 -17.38 -11.32 19.56
CA VAL A 80 -16.10 -11.45 18.83
C VAL A 80 -14.95 -10.74 19.53
N ARG A 81 -15.13 -10.31 20.79
CA ARG A 81 -14.05 -9.72 21.59
C ARG A 81 -13.01 -10.77 21.95
N VAL A 82 -11.76 -10.52 21.58
CA VAL A 82 -10.62 -11.36 21.91
C VAL A 82 -10.05 -10.94 23.28
N PRO A 83 -9.90 -11.86 24.25
CA PRO A 83 -9.29 -11.54 25.54
C PRO A 83 -7.78 -11.26 25.39
N ASN A 84 -7.23 -10.44 26.29
CA ASN A 84 -5.80 -10.10 26.35
C ASN A 84 -5.25 -9.43 25.07
N GLU A 85 -6.03 -8.53 24.47
CA GLU A 85 -5.56 -7.70 23.36
C GLU A 85 -4.35 -6.84 23.76
N ASN A 86 -3.40 -6.67 22.85
CA ASN A 86 -2.26 -5.78 23.04
C ASN A 86 -2.67 -4.29 22.98
N GLU A 87 -1.79 -3.40 23.45
CA GLU A 87 -2.02 -1.95 23.34
C GLU A 87 -1.84 -1.42 21.91
N HIS A 88 -1.02 -2.10 21.09
CA HIS A 88 -0.70 -1.67 19.73
C HIS A 88 -0.67 -2.85 18.77
N THR A 89 -0.97 -2.59 17.50
CA THR A 89 -0.78 -3.56 16.42
C THR A 89 0.72 -3.79 16.17
N HIS A 90 1.09 -5.00 15.72
CA HIS A 90 2.47 -5.29 15.32
C HIS A 90 2.84 -4.64 13.98
N PHE A 91 1.86 -4.39 13.13
CA PHE A 91 2.03 -3.68 11.87
C PHE A 91 0.67 -3.19 11.36
N ILE A 92 0.72 -2.29 10.38
CA ILE A 92 -0.45 -1.78 9.69
C ILE A 92 -0.15 -1.68 8.20
N ALA A 93 -1.11 -2.07 7.38
CA ALA A 93 -1.09 -1.89 5.94
C ALA A 93 -2.28 -1.02 5.52
N PHE A 94 -2.04 -0.13 4.56
CA PHE A 94 -3.06 0.74 3.99
C PHE A 94 -3.09 0.52 2.48
N ASP A 95 -4.26 0.15 1.98
CA ASP A 95 -4.50 -0.02 0.56
C ASP A 95 -5.26 1.20 0.05
N PHE A 96 -4.68 1.90 -0.92
CA PHE A 96 -5.27 3.06 -1.55
C PHE A 96 -5.59 2.81 -3.02
N GLY A 97 -6.77 3.24 -3.43
CA GLY A 97 -7.09 3.48 -4.83
C GLY A 97 -6.46 4.79 -5.28
N ILE A 98 -5.99 4.84 -6.53
CA ILE A 98 -5.60 6.07 -7.20
C ILE A 98 -6.83 6.57 -7.95
N CYS A 99 -7.46 7.64 -7.48
CA CYS A 99 -8.70 8.17 -8.02
C CYS A 99 -8.50 9.59 -8.58
N GLU A 100 -9.42 10.04 -9.42
CA GLU A 100 -9.51 11.43 -9.86
C GLU A 100 -10.64 12.11 -9.10
N ASN A 101 -10.39 13.30 -8.56
CA ASN A 101 -11.42 14.12 -7.93
C ASN A 101 -12.24 14.92 -8.96
N GLU A 102 -13.18 15.73 -8.48
CA GLU A 102 -14.05 16.55 -9.34
C GLU A 102 -13.26 17.57 -10.19
N GLN A 103 -12.05 17.93 -9.78
CA GLN A 103 -11.15 18.83 -10.48
C GLN A 103 -10.23 18.09 -11.47
N GLY A 104 -10.32 16.76 -11.58
CA GLY A 104 -9.46 15.93 -12.41
C GLY A 104 -8.05 15.71 -11.85
N GLU A 105 -7.83 16.02 -10.57
CA GLU A 105 -6.55 15.78 -9.91
C GLU A 105 -6.53 14.39 -9.29
N LEU A 106 -5.34 13.77 -9.28
CA LEU A 106 -5.17 12.49 -8.60
C LEU A 106 -5.20 12.66 -7.08
N GLU A 107 -5.96 11.80 -6.42
CA GLU A 107 -6.01 11.66 -4.96
C GLU A 107 -6.04 10.19 -4.52
N PRO A 108 -5.43 9.85 -3.37
CA PRO A 108 -5.53 8.53 -2.79
C PRO A 108 -6.87 8.38 -2.05
N GLN A 109 -7.59 7.29 -2.32
CA GLN A 109 -8.82 6.94 -1.61
C GLN A 109 -8.61 5.62 -0.86
N LEU A 110 -8.83 5.62 0.46
CA LEU A 110 -8.60 4.44 1.29
C LEU A 110 -9.59 3.34 0.91
N ILE A 111 -9.08 2.18 0.51
CA ILE A 111 -9.86 0.99 0.18
C ILE A 111 -9.94 0.08 1.41
N GLU A 112 -8.79 -0.21 2.02
CA GLU A 112 -8.69 -1.12 3.15
C GLU A 112 -7.57 -0.70 4.11
N MET A 113 -7.77 -1.02 5.39
CA MET A 113 -6.77 -0.91 6.43
C MET A 113 -6.68 -2.25 7.17
N GLN A 114 -5.49 -2.82 7.25
CA GLN A 114 -5.25 -4.13 7.84
C GLN A 114 -4.21 -4.04 8.96
N GLY A 115 -4.53 -4.61 10.12
CA GLY A 115 -3.66 -4.63 11.30
C GLY A 115 -3.19 -6.03 11.70
N PHE A 116 -3.28 -7.02 10.83
CA PHE A 116 -2.95 -8.42 11.16
C PHE A 116 -2.47 -9.20 9.92
N PRO A 117 -1.71 -10.31 10.10
CA PRO A 117 -1.02 -11.00 8.99
C PRO A 117 -1.95 -11.95 8.25
N THR A 118 -2.85 -11.39 7.46
CA THR A 118 -3.64 -12.16 6.49
C THR A 118 -2.87 -12.45 5.20
N LEU A 119 -2.00 -11.52 4.79
CA LEU A 119 -1.30 -11.56 3.50
C LEU A 119 0.14 -12.08 3.57
N PHE A 120 0.67 -12.38 4.76
CA PHE A 120 2.08 -12.76 4.98
C PHE A 120 2.27 -14.22 5.45
N ALA A 121 1.29 -15.08 5.19
CA ALA A 121 1.34 -16.51 5.54
C ALA A 121 2.06 -17.35 4.47
#